data_AF-A0A6V8KH32-F1
#
_entry.id   AF-A0A6V8KH32-F1
#
_cell.length_a   1.000
_cell.length_b   1.000
_cell.length_c   1.000
_cell.angle_alpha   90.00
_cell.angle_beta   90.00
_cell.angle_gamma   90.00
#
_symmetry.space_group_name_H-M   'P 1'
#
loop_
_entity.id
_entity.type
_entity.pdbx_description
1 polymer ?
#
loop_
_entity_poly.entity_id
_entity_poly.type
_entity_poly.pdbx_seq_one_letter_code
_entity_poly.pdbx_strand_id
1 'polypeptide(L)'
;MTTSPIERAADTFAAELARWRVERSMSKKQLAARMGFDPSYVSHVEGRRHRPTEDFARRAEAVLGAGGAIWQRYQEYDELRHARSSASHRDPPVPEQWMPPGTGLIVEQEVATLAYREGSYRCVIRRSLYNAGTEPVTRYLIRVAVDRYPHDPEKSNRHHREHPLSFAELDLQAWCGEEPAREAMEYRKKHDRDAFKEVWLLFENTEGRYPLYPGQRTVIEYAYTVSHDKWGQWFQRAVRLPTRRLTVRLDFPNWLDAQVWGVETSLSAEEAPLRTPVIRRAEGERMIFEWTTESPPLNARYRLEWRFRGHNGPPPSGLAIAVRASDRMRAVGIVQRGADSLVQLPHQFDLPLDEAEARDVVDRLMGALDRVEELHTFTKGVGLAAPQIGLSWAAAVVRPADRTAEPVVLLNPRVVESSPETDEQYEGCLSFFDVRGLVSRPLALQVEHAKWDGGRVITAFEQGMARLVAHEIDHLEGRLYVDRMAPGVPLVPVEEYREAGNPWRY
;
A
#
# COMPACT_ATOMS: atom_id res chain seq x y z
N MET A 1 3.24 6.53 56.98
CA MET A 1 3.33 6.20 55.55
C MET A 1 4.58 6.87 55.02
N THR A 2 5.62 6.11 54.71
CA THR A 2 6.92 6.64 54.28
C THR A 2 6.83 7.04 52.81
N THR A 3 6.83 8.36 52.52
CA THR A 3 6.92 8.90 51.16
C THR A 3 8.22 8.48 50.50
N SER A 4 8.14 8.09 49.23
CA SER A 4 9.30 7.59 48.48
C SER A 4 10.39 8.66 48.38
N PRO A 5 11.69 8.32 48.38
CA PRO A 5 12.78 9.30 48.19
C PRO A 5 12.58 10.21 46.97
N ILE A 6 12.02 9.67 45.88
CA ILE A 6 11.72 10.45 44.66
C ILE A 6 10.57 11.44 44.84
N GLU A 7 9.57 11.10 45.67
CA GLU A 7 8.44 11.98 45.98
C GLU A 7 8.93 13.14 46.85
N ARG A 8 9.79 12.85 47.83
CA ARG A 8 10.44 13.89 48.64
C ARG A 8 11.31 14.82 47.80
N ALA A 9 12.01 14.30 46.79
CA ALA A 9 12.82 15.13 45.88
C ALA A 9 11.94 16.00 44.97
N ALA A 10 10.84 15.46 44.44
CA ALA A 10 9.86 16.23 43.68
C ALA A 10 9.19 17.32 44.54
N ASP A 11 8.90 17.03 45.81
CA ASP A 11 8.37 17.99 46.78
C ASP A 11 9.36 19.13 47.04
N THR A 12 10.64 18.79 47.18
CA THR A 12 11.71 19.77 47.39
C THR A 12 11.87 20.67 46.18
N PHE A 13 11.80 20.12 44.96
CA PHE A 13 11.80 20.92 43.73
C PHE A 13 10.60 21.88 43.67
N ALA A 14 9.39 21.37 43.91
CA ALA A 14 8.16 22.16 43.85
C ALA A 14 8.16 23.31 44.89
N ALA A 15 8.67 23.04 46.10
CA ALA A 15 8.82 24.05 47.14
C ALA A 15 9.86 25.12 46.76
N GLU A 16 11.00 24.72 46.21
CA GLU A 16 12.07 25.65 45.80
C GLU A 16 11.62 26.56 44.65
N LEU A 17 10.92 26.01 43.66
CA LEU A 17 10.29 26.75 42.57
C LEU A 17 9.27 27.79 43.11
N ALA A 18 8.38 27.36 44.00
CA ALA A 18 7.36 28.23 44.59
C ALA A 18 7.99 29.37 45.39
N ARG A 19 9.07 29.07 46.15
CA ARG A 19 9.83 30.06 46.93
C ARG A 19 10.40 31.16 46.02
N TRP A 20 11.16 30.79 44.99
CA TRP A 20 11.75 31.76 44.07
C TRP A 20 10.72 32.54 43.27
N ARG A 21 9.61 31.89 42.88
CA ARG A 21 8.51 32.58 42.20
C ARG A 21 7.90 33.68 43.08
N VAL A 22 7.66 33.38 44.36
CA VAL A 22 7.13 34.35 45.33
C VAL A 22 8.15 35.46 45.61
N GLU A 23 9.43 35.12 45.76
CA GLU A 23 10.51 36.09 46.00
C GLU A 23 10.66 37.10 44.84
N ARG A 24 10.46 36.64 43.59
CA ARG A 24 10.44 37.51 42.40
C ARG A 24 9.09 38.19 42.16
N SER A 25 8.14 38.09 43.09
CA SER A 25 6.78 38.66 43.00
C SER A 25 6.05 38.25 41.71
N MET A 26 6.26 37.03 41.24
CA MET A 26 5.65 36.52 40.02
C MET A 26 4.42 35.66 40.33
N SER A 27 3.29 35.94 39.66
CA SER A 27 2.19 34.97 39.63
C SER A 27 2.58 33.73 38.81
N LYS A 28 1.91 32.59 39.07
CA LYS A 28 2.08 31.36 38.28
C LYS A 28 1.88 31.63 36.78
N LYS A 29 0.89 32.45 36.44
CA LYS A 29 0.59 32.88 35.06
C LYS A 29 1.72 33.69 34.43
N GLN A 30 2.32 34.63 35.17
CA GLN A 30 3.45 35.42 34.66
C GLN A 30 4.71 34.58 34.48
N LEU A 31 5.00 33.67 35.43
CA LEU A 31 6.14 32.77 35.31
C LEU A 31 5.98 31.86 34.08
N ALA A 32 4.80 31.25 33.93
CA ALA A 32 4.50 30.40 32.79
C ALA A 32 4.64 31.16 31.46
N ALA A 33 4.08 32.37 31.36
CA ALA A 33 4.20 33.21 30.17
C ALA A 33 5.66 33.53 29.81
N ARG A 34 6.51 33.84 30.79
CA ARG A 34 7.95 34.12 30.54
C ARG A 34 8.74 32.87 30.17
N MET A 35 8.34 31.70 30.65
CA MET A 35 8.99 30.44 30.31
C MET A 35 8.45 29.82 29.02
N GLY A 36 7.33 30.31 28.48
CA GLY A 36 6.64 29.72 27.34
C GLY A 36 5.79 28.49 27.69
N PHE A 37 5.31 28.39 28.93
CA PHE A 37 4.41 27.33 29.41
C PHE A 37 3.00 27.85 29.63
N ASP A 38 2.03 26.94 29.68
CA ASP A 38 0.68 27.26 30.13
C ASP A 38 0.67 27.58 31.65
N PRO A 39 -0.12 28.58 32.13
CA PRO A 39 -0.27 28.89 33.55
C PRO A 39 -0.62 27.70 34.44
N SER A 40 -1.37 26.72 33.92
CA SER A 40 -1.72 25.48 34.61
C SER A 40 -0.49 24.63 34.90
N TYR A 41 0.53 24.63 34.03
CA TYR A 41 1.71 23.80 34.17
C TYR A 41 2.53 24.17 35.42
N VAL A 42 2.78 25.47 35.63
CA VAL A 42 3.42 25.95 36.87
C VAL A 42 2.58 25.59 38.10
N SER A 43 1.25 25.68 37.99
CA SER A 43 0.35 25.30 39.07
C SER A 43 0.38 23.80 39.38
N HIS A 44 0.51 22.95 38.35
CA HIS A 44 0.54 21.50 38.48
C HIS A 44 1.89 21.00 38.99
N VAL A 45 3.00 21.63 38.59
CA VAL A 45 4.33 21.33 39.14
C VAL A 45 4.39 21.72 40.62
N GLU A 46 3.95 22.93 40.98
CA GLU A 46 3.87 23.33 42.40
C GLU A 46 2.84 22.52 43.20
N GLY A 47 1.76 22.09 42.53
CA GLY A 47 0.68 21.31 43.11
C GLY A 47 0.92 19.80 43.11
N ARG A 48 2.14 19.34 42.74
CA ARG A 48 2.55 17.92 42.72
C ARG A 48 1.73 17.02 41.78
N ARG A 49 0.98 17.62 40.84
CA ARG A 49 0.23 16.91 39.81
C ARG A 49 1.11 16.57 38.59
N HIS A 50 2.17 17.35 38.38
CA HIS A 50 3.17 17.09 37.36
C HIS A 50 4.56 17.02 37.98
N ARG A 51 5.38 16.12 37.41
CA ARG A 51 6.78 16.00 37.78
C ARG A 51 7.61 17.03 37.01
N PRO A 52 8.65 17.60 37.63
CA PRO A 52 9.48 18.57 36.94
C PRO A 52 10.28 17.93 35.81
N THR A 53 10.45 18.68 34.74
CA THR A 53 11.21 18.31 33.53
C THR A 53 12.43 19.22 33.41
N GLU A 54 13.49 18.75 32.75
CA GLU A 54 14.74 19.50 32.58
C GLU A 54 14.52 20.89 31.97
N ASP A 55 13.78 20.97 30.86
CA ASP A 55 13.50 22.23 30.16
C ASP A 55 12.76 23.23 31.06
N PHE A 56 11.75 22.75 31.78
CA PHE A 56 11.04 23.55 32.78
C PHE A 56 11.98 24.04 33.89
N ALA A 57 12.85 23.19 34.43
CA ALA A 57 13.80 23.56 35.48
C ALA A 57 14.81 24.61 34.97
N ARG A 58 15.39 24.42 33.78
CA ARG A 58 16.34 25.39 33.18
C ARG A 58 15.69 26.73 32.87
N ARG A 59 14.47 26.72 32.33
CA ARG A 59 13.74 27.96 32.04
C ARG A 59 13.28 28.66 33.30
N ALA A 60 12.84 27.92 34.32
CA ALA A 60 12.49 28.49 35.62
C ALA A 60 13.73 29.12 36.27
N GLU A 61 14.88 28.43 36.23
CA GLU A 61 16.17 28.93 36.70
C GLU A 61 16.57 30.24 36.00
N ALA A 62 16.50 30.27 34.67
CA ALA A 62 16.84 31.45 33.87
C ALA A 62 15.86 32.63 34.11
N VAL A 63 14.56 32.36 34.16
CA VAL A 63 13.52 33.40 34.33
C VAL A 63 13.48 33.96 35.75
N LEU A 64 13.70 33.11 36.76
CA LEU A 64 13.69 33.51 38.17
C LEU A 64 15.06 33.98 38.66
N GLY A 65 16.13 33.71 37.92
CA GLY A 65 17.50 34.04 38.33
C GLY A 65 17.83 33.44 39.69
N ALA A 66 17.67 32.12 39.83
CA ALA A 66 17.74 31.40 41.09
C ALA A 66 19.16 30.94 41.49
N GLY A 67 20.18 31.38 40.74
CA GLY A 67 21.59 31.13 41.07
C GLY A 67 22.00 29.64 41.06
N GLY A 68 21.24 28.78 40.38
CA GLY A 68 21.43 27.34 40.31
C GLY A 68 20.58 26.54 41.30
N ALA A 69 19.84 27.18 42.20
CA ALA A 69 19.10 26.49 43.25
C ALA A 69 17.96 25.60 42.70
N ILE A 70 17.24 26.07 41.68
CA ILE A 70 16.15 25.28 41.05
C ILE A 70 16.76 24.14 40.23
N TRP A 71 17.85 24.43 39.53
CA TRP A 71 18.58 23.43 38.76
C TRP A 71 19.13 22.30 39.64
N GLN A 72 19.72 22.63 40.79
CA GLN A 72 20.24 21.63 41.72
C GLN A 72 19.13 20.70 42.24
N ARG A 73 17.95 21.23 42.59
CA ARG A 73 16.82 20.38 43.01
C ARG A 73 16.30 19.49 41.89
N TYR A 74 16.37 19.96 40.66
CA TYR A 74 16.05 19.12 39.51
C TYR A 74 17.07 17.99 39.37
N GLN A 75 18.36 18.27 39.47
CA GLN A 75 19.42 17.26 39.40
C GLN A 75 19.28 16.19 40.49
N GLU A 76 19.02 16.58 41.74
CA GLU A 76 18.78 15.64 42.86
C GLU A 76 17.55 14.75 42.59
N TYR A 77 16.46 15.33 42.06
CA TYR A 77 15.28 14.57 41.66
C TYR A 77 15.58 13.62 40.50
N ASP A 78 16.33 14.08 39.50
CA ASP A 78 16.63 13.33 38.28
C ASP A 78 17.62 12.18 38.55
N GLU A 79 18.59 12.37 39.44
CA GLU A 79 19.48 11.31 39.93
C GLU A 79 18.69 10.18 40.60
N LEU A 80 17.74 10.52 41.48
CA LEU A 80 16.87 9.53 42.15
C LEU A 80 15.90 8.85 41.17
N ARG A 81 15.47 9.56 40.13
CA ARG A 81 14.66 9.01 39.04
C ARG A 81 15.46 7.99 38.23
N HIS A 82 16.72 8.29 37.89
CA HIS A 82 17.59 7.41 37.11
C HIS A 82 18.18 6.27 37.93
N ALA A 83 18.39 6.44 39.24
CA ALA A 83 18.79 5.37 40.14
C ALA A 83 17.74 4.24 40.20
N ARG A 84 16.47 4.54 39.89
CA ARG A 84 15.39 3.55 39.82
C ARG A 84 15.23 2.92 38.44
N SER A 85 15.71 3.56 37.38
CA SER A 85 15.69 3.00 36.00
C SER A 85 16.85 2.04 35.73
N SER A 86 17.90 2.04 36.55
CA SER A 86 19.03 1.09 36.42
C SER A 86 18.69 -0.35 36.85
N ALA A 87 17.58 -0.56 37.55
CA ALA A 87 17.17 -1.87 38.08
C ALA A 87 16.12 -2.62 37.23
N SER A 88 15.63 -2.06 36.12
CA SER A 88 14.75 -2.77 35.19
C SER A 88 15.15 -2.49 33.75
N HIS A 89 15.78 -3.49 33.11
CA HIS A 89 16.09 -3.55 31.68
C HIS A 89 16.83 -2.34 31.10
N ARG A 90 18.15 -2.48 30.93
CA ARG A 90 18.92 -1.70 29.96
C ARG A 90 18.33 -1.95 28.56
N ASP A 91 17.57 -0.99 28.04
CA ASP A 91 17.46 -0.85 26.58
C ASP A 91 18.80 -0.36 26.02
N PRO A 92 19.21 -0.80 24.82
CA PRO A 92 20.42 -0.31 24.19
C PRO A 92 20.33 1.21 23.97
N PRO A 93 21.47 1.93 23.97
CA PRO A 93 21.48 3.36 23.71
C PRO A 93 20.85 3.64 22.36
N VAL A 94 19.99 4.66 22.30
CA VAL A 94 19.54 5.23 21.03
C VAL A 94 20.79 5.70 20.29
N PRO A 95 21.09 5.20 19.07
CA PRO A 95 22.21 5.71 18.30
C PRO A 95 22.01 7.21 18.08
N GLU A 96 22.97 8.03 18.51
CA GLU A 96 22.97 9.51 18.38
C GLU A 96 22.89 10.02 16.93
N GLN A 97 22.76 9.13 15.93
CA GLN A 97 22.96 9.46 14.52
C GLN A 97 21.71 9.49 13.64
N TRP A 98 20.48 9.26 14.10
CA TRP A 98 19.35 9.19 13.16
C TRP A 98 18.04 9.77 13.70
N MET A 99 17.96 11.10 13.72
CA MET A 99 16.69 11.82 13.86
C MET A 99 16.53 12.80 12.69
N PRO A 100 15.47 12.70 11.86
CA PRO A 100 15.20 13.75 10.88
C PRO A 100 14.96 15.09 11.61
N PRO A 101 15.33 16.24 11.01
CA PRO A 101 15.22 17.53 11.67
C PRO A 101 13.78 17.84 12.10
N GLY A 102 13.58 18.14 13.39
CA GLY A 102 12.46 18.95 13.85
C GLY A 102 11.32 18.30 14.64
N THR A 103 11.54 17.31 15.53
CA THR A 103 10.58 17.08 16.65
C THR A 103 11.07 16.12 17.73
N GLY A 104 11.89 15.13 17.36
CA GLY A 104 12.25 14.05 18.28
C GLY A 104 11.07 13.27 18.87
N LEU A 105 9.95 13.23 18.14
CA LEU A 105 8.78 12.48 18.53
C LEU A 105 8.90 11.02 18.10
N ILE A 106 8.77 10.11 19.06
CA ILE A 106 8.83 8.66 18.85
C ILE A 106 7.43 8.09 19.04
N VAL A 107 6.99 7.23 18.12
CA VAL A 107 5.78 6.43 18.26
C VAL A 107 6.18 5.12 18.96
N GLU A 108 5.94 5.03 20.26
CA GLU A 108 6.26 3.81 21.02
C GLU A 108 5.35 2.64 20.58
N GLN A 109 4.08 2.92 20.26
CA GLN A 109 3.16 1.92 19.73
C GLN A 109 2.13 2.59 18.83
N GLU A 110 1.87 2.02 17.65
CA GLU A 110 0.74 2.35 16.79
C GLU A 110 -0.17 1.14 16.64
N VAL A 111 -1.47 1.35 16.84
CA VAL A 111 -2.54 0.39 16.50
C VAL A 111 -3.48 1.07 15.51
N ALA A 112 -3.48 0.59 14.28
CA ALA A 112 -4.30 1.08 13.19
C ALA A 112 -5.40 0.07 12.88
N THR A 113 -6.67 0.40 13.16
CA THR A 113 -7.81 -0.49 12.93
C THR A 113 -8.70 0.06 11.82
N LEU A 114 -9.03 -0.77 10.84
CA LEU A 114 -10.03 -0.48 9.81
C LEU A 114 -11.20 -1.46 9.95
N ALA A 115 -12.37 -0.95 10.33
CA ALA A 115 -13.57 -1.74 10.53
C ALA A 115 -14.60 -1.48 9.44
N TYR A 116 -15.11 -2.53 8.78
CA TYR A 116 -16.25 -2.40 7.85
C TYR A 116 -17.58 -2.46 8.62
N ARG A 117 -18.42 -1.45 8.42
CA ARG A 117 -19.74 -1.27 9.04
C ARG A 117 -20.69 -0.73 7.97
N GLU A 118 -21.74 -1.48 7.62
CA GLU A 118 -22.88 -0.99 6.83
C GLU A 118 -22.49 -0.18 5.57
N GLY A 119 -21.60 -0.71 4.73
CA GLY A 119 -21.19 -0.02 3.49
C GLY A 119 -20.12 1.06 3.68
N SER A 120 -19.57 1.24 4.88
CA SER A 120 -18.51 2.20 5.17
C SER A 120 -17.36 1.57 5.95
N TYR A 121 -16.19 2.19 5.87
CA TYR A 121 -15.03 1.86 6.67
C TYR A 121 -14.83 2.92 7.75
N ARG A 122 -14.81 2.48 9.01
CA ARG A 122 -14.38 3.30 10.15
C ARG A 122 -12.92 2.98 10.46
N CYS A 123 -12.06 3.97 10.28
CA CYS A 123 -10.64 3.89 10.61
C CYS A 123 -10.42 4.48 12.00
N VAL A 124 -9.70 3.78 12.88
CA VAL A 124 -9.29 4.25 14.21
C VAL A 124 -7.79 4.03 14.35
N ILE A 125 -7.04 5.11 14.57
CA ILE A 125 -5.60 5.07 14.78
C ILE A 125 -5.30 5.52 16.20
N ARG A 126 -4.66 4.65 16.97
CA ARG A 126 -4.18 4.94 18.33
C ARG A 126 -2.66 4.91 18.36
N ARG A 127 -2.03 5.93 18.94
CA ARG A 127 -0.57 6.06 19.02
C ARG A 127 -0.13 6.46 20.42
N SER A 128 0.75 5.66 21.01
CA SER A 128 1.54 6.05 22.18
C SER A 128 2.74 6.85 21.71
N LEU A 129 2.83 8.10 22.12
CA LEU A 129 3.86 9.04 21.71
C LEU A 129 4.81 9.33 22.87
N TYR A 130 6.09 9.43 22.57
CA TYR A 130 7.13 9.88 23.49
C TYR A 130 7.88 11.05 22.85
N ASN A 131 7.94 12.19 23.53
CA ASN A 131 8.74 13.31 23.07
C ASN A 131 10.18 13.16 23.57
N ALA A 132 11.06 12.66 22.69
CA ALA A 132 12.51 12.59 22.92
C ALA A 132 13.25 13.84 22.43
N GLY A 133 12.53 14.84 21.89
CA GLY A 133 13.10 16.10 21.45
C GLY A 133 13.33 17.07 22.60
N THR A 134 13.84 18.25 22.25
CA THR A 134 14.13 19.36 23.18
C THR A 134 13.04 20.43 23.21
N GLU A 135 12.06 20.35 22.31
CA GLU A 135 10.97 21.32 22.19
C GLU A 135 9.59 20.69 22.46
N PRO A 136 8.62 21.44 22.98
CA PRO A 136 7.25 20.96 23.13
C PRO A 136 6.59 20.69 21.77
N VAL A 137 5.87 19.57 21.66
CA VAL A 137 5.06 19.25 20.48
C VAL A 137 3.64 19.79 20.70
N THR A 138 3.25 20.77 19.89
CA THR A 138 1.95 21.47 20.00
C THR A 138 0.91 20.98 18.99
N ARG A 139 1.34 20.21 17.97
CA ARG A 139 0.46 19.65 16.94
C ARG A 139 1.03 18.37 16.34
N TYR A 140 0.16 17.53 15.82
CA TYR A 140 0.48 16.27 15.17
C TYR A 140 -0.14 16.20 13.78
N LEU A 141 0.65 15.92 12.73
CA LEU A 141 0.14 15.84 11.36
C LEU A 141 -0.47 14.46 11.09
N ILE A 142 -1.73 14.44 10.67
CA ILE A 142 -2.35 13.24 10.09
C ILE A 142 -2.68 13.47 8.62
N ARG A 143 -2.73 12.38 7.87
CA ARG A 143 -3.16 12.35 6.48
C ARG A 143 -4.20 11.25 6.33
N VAL A 144 -5.36 11.62 5.81
CA VAL A 144 -6.42 10.70 5.39
C VAL A 144 -6.41 10.69 3.87
N ALA A 145 -6.07 9.56 3.27
CA ALA A 145 -6.05 9.37 1.82
C ALA A 145 -6.92 8.17 1.48
N VAL A 146 -7.73 8.33 0.44
CA VAL A 146 -8.63 7.30 -0.06
C VAL A 146 -8.36 7.14 -1.55
N ASP A 147 -8.45 5.91 -2.02
CA ASP A 147 -8.35 5.61 -3.45
C ASP A 147 -9.13 4.33 -3.71
N ARG A 148 -10.13 4.40 -4.59
CA ARG A 148 -10.93 3.23 -4.97
C ARG A 148 -10.20 2.35 -5.98
N TYR A 149 -9.31 2.92 -6.78
CA TYR A 149 -8.66 2.26 -7.92
C TYR A 149 -7.14 2.50 -7.91
N PRO A 150 -6.42 2.15 -6.83
CA PRO A 150 -5.01 2.53 -6.64
C PRO A 150 -4.04 2.04 -7.75
N HIS A 151 -4.48 1.14 -8.63
CA HIS A 151 -3.72 0.61 -9.76
C HIS A 151 -4.09 1.25 -11.11
N ASP A 152 -5.02 2.20 -11.14
CA ASP A 152 -5.49 2.92 -12.33
C ASP A 152 -5.58 4.43 -12.02
N PRO A 153 -4.46 5.18 -12.16
CA PRO A 153 -4.40 6.58 -11.78
C PRO A 153 -5.40 7.48 -12.51
N GLU A 154 -5.71 7.18 -13.78
CA GLU A 154 -6.67 7.96 -14.57
C GLU A 154 -8.09 7.79 -14.02
N LYS A 155 -8.48 6.53 -13.75
CA LYS A 155 -9.76 6.22 -13.13
C LYS A 155 -9.85 6.76 -11.71
N SER A 156 -8.79 6.67 -10.91
CA SER A 156 -8.74 7.30 -9.59
C SER A 156 -8.94 8.80 -9.67
N ASN A 157 -8.23 9.49 -10.56
CA ASN A 157 -8.36 10.94 -10.72
C ASN A 157 -9.76 11.37 -11.18
N ARG A 158 -10.38 10.59 -12.08
CA ARG A 158 -11.79 10.81 -12.47
C ARG A 158 -12.72 10.58 -11.28
N HIS A 159 -12.60 9.46 -10.58
CA HIS A 159 -13.42 9.10 -9.42
C HIS A 159 -13.31 10.10 -8.28
N HIS A 160 -12.11 10.60 -7.98
CA HIS A 160 -11.92 11.65 -6.97
C HIS A 160 -12.65 12.95 -7.33
N ARG A 161 -12.63 13.35 -8.60
CA ARG A 161 -13.35 14.56 -9.04
C ARG A 161 -14.87 14.40 -8.99
N GLU A 162 -15.35 13.22 -9.36
CA GLU A 162 -16.79 12.92 -9.35
C GLU A 162 -17.32 12.70 -7.93
N HIS A 163 -16.50 12.13 -7.03
CA HIS A 163 -16.87 11.75 -5.67
C HIS A 163 -15.84 12.25 -4.65
N PRO A 164 -15.68 13.58 -4.49
CA PRO A 164 -14.63 14.15 -3.67
C PRO A 164 -14.79 13.77 -2.20
N LEU A 165 -13.68 13.44 -1.54
CA LEU A 165 -13.67 13.23 -0.10
C LEU A 165 -14.05 14.54 0.60
N SER A 166 -15.02 14.57 1.51
CA SER A 166 -15.41 15.80 2.23
C SER A 166 -15.06 15.73 3.72
N PHE A 167 -14.90 16.87 4.40
CA PHE A 167 -14.71 16.86 5.86
C PHE A 167 -15.97 16.46 6.63
N ALA A 168 -17.15 16.78 6.07
CA ALA A 168 -18.42 16.45 6.70
C ALA A 168 -18.65 14.93 6.73
N GLU A 169 -18.35 14.24 5.63
CA GLU A 169 -18.50 12.78 5.58
C GLU A 169 -17.41 12.02 6.36
N LEU A 170 -16.24 12.64 6.55
CA LEU A 170 -15.15 12.01 7.29
C LEU A 170 -15.49 11.79 8.76
N ASP A 171 -16.36 12.64 9.34
CA ASP A 171 -16.67 12.64 10.78
C ASP A 171 -15.39 12.47 11.63
N LEU A 172 -14.38 13.32 11.33
CA LEU A 172 -13.07 13.21 11.95
C LEU A 172 -13.15 13.62 13.43
N GLN A 173 -12.80 12.70 14.30
CA GLN A 173 -12.74 12.90 15.74
C GLN A 173 -11.35 12.55 16.26
N ALA A 174 -10.86 13.26 17.26
CA ALA A 174 -9.53 13.03 17.83
C ALA A 174 -9.53 13.28 19.34
N TRP A 175 -8.69 12.53 20.04
CA TRP A 175 -8.54 12.58 21.50
C TRP A 175 -7.08 12.43 21.92
N CYS A 176 -6.73 13.00 23.07
CA CYS A 176 -5.43 12.89 23.72
C CYS A 176 -5.62 12.37 25.15
N GLY A 177 -4.75 11.46 25.59
CA GLY A 177 -4.82 10.79 26.90
C GLY A 177 -5.45 9.40 26.83
N GLU A 178 -5.57 8.76 28.00
CA GLU A 178 -6.19 7.45 28.15
C GLU A 178 -7.56 7.55 28.81
N GLU A 179 -8.47 6.63 28.48
CA GLU A 179 -9.77 6.55 29.14
C GLU A 179 -9.61 6.27 30.65
N PRO A 180 -10.50 6.82 31.50
CA PRO A 180 -11.66 7.67 31.17
C PRO A 180 -11.31 9.16 30.99
N ALA A 181 -10.05 9.56 31.19
CA ALA A 181 -9.61 10.95 31.24
C ALA A 181 -9.09 11.49 29.89
N ARG A 182 -9.51 10.92 28.76
CA ARG A 182 -9.10 11.41 27.44
C ARG A 182 -9.82 12.72 27.13
N GLU A 183 -9.09 13.68 26.60
CA GLU A 183 -9.59 14.99 26.21
C GLU A 183 -9.76 15.04 24.69
N ALA A 184 -10.85 15.64 24.19
CA ALA A 184 -11.02 15.87 22.76
C ALA A 184 -9.93 16.83 22.25
N MET A 185 -9.41 16.59 21.06
CA MET A 185 -8.43 17.46 20.40
C MET A 185 -9.11 18.33 19.34
N GLU A 186 -8.80 19.62 19.32
CA GLU A 186 -9.10 20.44 18.15
C GLU A 186 -8.23 20.04 16.96
N TYR A 187 -8.68 20.37 15.75
CA TYR A 187 -7.91 20.14 14.56
C TYR A 187 -8.00 21.29 13.56
N ARG A 188 -6.92 21.51 12.81
CA ARG A 188 -6.84 22.52 11.76
C ARG A 188 -6.52 21.89 10.41
N LYS A 189 -7.31 22.24 9.40
CA LYS A 189 -7.07 21.84 8.01
C LYS A 189 -5.72 22.37 7.54
N LYS A 190 -4.88 21.52 6.96
CA LYS A 190 -3.62 21.88 6.30
C LYS A 190 -3.78 21.83 4.78
N HIS A 191 -4.29 20.72 4.26
CA HIS A 191 -4.62 20.56 2.86
C HIS A 191 -5.98 19.89 2.70
N ASP A 192 -6.78 20.43 1.78
CA ASP A 192 -8.12 19.96 1.45
C ASP A 192 -8.13 19.61 -0.05
N ARG A 193 -7.98 18.33 -0.38
CA ARG A 193 -7.95 17.82 -1.76
C ARG A 193 -8.98 16.71 -1.93
N ASP A 194 -9.46 16.50 -3.15
CA ASP A 194 -10.50 15.51 -3.43
C ASP A 194 -10.08 14.08 -3.04
N ALA A 195 -8.81 13.74 -3.25
CA ALA A 195 -8.24 12.43 -2.95
C ALA A 195 -7.72 12.27 -1.50
N PHE A 196 -7.45 13.38 -0.79
CA PHE A 196 -6.86 13.32 0.54
C PHE A 196 -7.06 14.59 1.36
N LYS A 197 -7.08 14.43 2.68
CA LYS A 197 -7.01 15.52 3.66
C LYS A 197 -5.74 15.44 4.48
N GLU A 198 -5.08 16.57 4.68
CA GLU A 198 -4.04 16.71 5.72
C GLU A 198 -4.55 17.62 6.83
N VAL A 199 -4.39 17.16 8.06
CA VAL A 199 -4.97 17.79 9.24
C VAL A 199 -3.93 17.85 10.34
N TRP A 200 -3.79 19.01 10.96
CA TRP A 200 -3.06 19.16 12.21
C TRP A 200 -4.01 18.84 13.36
N LEU A 201 -3.79 17.74 14.07
CA LEU A 201 -4.37 17.55 15.40
C LEU A 201 -3.62 18.46 16.36
N LEU A 202 -4.32 19.25 17.13
CA LEU A 202 -3.74 20.25 18.01
C LEU A 202 -3.76 19.68 19.43
N PHE A 203 -2.64 19.81 20.14
CA PHE A 203 -2.60 19.55 21.58
C PHE A 203 -3.27 20.72 22.31
N GLU A 204 -4.52 21.01 21.94
CA GLU A 204 -5.37 22.05 22.48
C GLU A 204 -6.85 21.68 22.26
N ASN A 205 -7.70 22.20 23.13
CA ASN A 205 -9.15 22.07 23.06
C ASN A 205 -9.80 23.37 23.56
N THR A 206 -11.13 23.34 23.73
CA THR A 206 -11.89 24.50 24.21
C THR A 206 -11.49 24.97 25.62
N GLU A 207 -10.87 24.12 26.43
CA GLU A 207 -10.44 24.42 27.80
C GLU A 207 -9.00 24.97 27.86
N GLY A 208 -8.15 24.65 26.87
CA GLY A 208 -6.82 25.21 26.79
C GLY A 208 -5.84 24.39 25.95
N ARG A 209 -4.55 24.74 26.05
CA ARG A 209 -3.43 24.06 25.38
C ARG A 209 -2.73 23.10 26.33
N TYR A 210 -2.40 21.91 25.84
CA TYR A 210 -1.69 20.86 26.57
C TYR A 210 -0.56 20.25 25.72
N PRO A 211 0.47 21.04 25.34
CA PRO A 211 1.58 20.54 24.51
C PRO A 211 2.24 19.30 25.13
N LEU A 212 2.71 18.38 24.29
CA LEU A 212 3.51 17.26 24.74
C LEU A 212 4.96 17.71 24.96
N TYR A 213 5.36 17.91 26.21
CA TYR A 213 6.68 18.44 26.57
C TYR A 213 7.80 17.39 26.46
N PRO A 214 9.07 17.81 26.31
CA PRO A 214 10.23 16.91 26.35
C PRO A 214 10.19 15.92 27.53
N GLY A 215 10.45 14.65 27.23
CA GLY A 215 10.46 13.54 28.19
C GLY A 215 9.07 13.02 28.58
N GLN A 216 7.98 13.61 28.08
CA GLN A 216 6.62 13.16 28.36
C GLN A 216 6.13 12.09 27.39
N ARG A 217 5.10 11.36 27.84
CA ARG A 217 4.33 10.41 27.05
C ARG A 217 2.88 10.80 27.03
N THR A 218 2.21 10.51 25.93
CA THR A 218 0.76 10.60 25.82
C THR A 218 0.26 9.58 24.81
N VAL A 219 -1.04 9.35 24.81
CA VAL A 219 -1.73 8.60 23.75
C VAL A 219 -2.53 9.59 22.93
N ILE A 220 -2.43 9.52 21.61
CA ILE A 220 -3.40 10.16 20.72
C ILE A 220 -4.24 9.08 20.03
N GLU A 221 -5.52 9.36 19.85
CA GLU A 221 -6.45 8.51 19.13
C GLU A 221 -7.21 9.39 18.15
N TYR A 222 -7.34 8.97 16.91
CA TYR A 222 -8.21 9.65 15.95
C TYR A 222 -8.98 8.65 15.11
N ALA A 223 -10.23 8.99 14.83
CA ALA A 223 -11.17 8.17 14.10
C ALA A 223 -11.81 8.95 12.96
N TYR A 224 -12.07 8.28 11.85
CA TYR A 224 -12.80 8.85 10.71
C TYR A 224 -13.49 7.74 9.92
N THR A 225 -14.52 8.11 9.17
CA THR A 225 -15.36 7.20 8.40
C THR A 225 -15.32 7.57 6.91
N VAL A 226 -15.39 6.57 6.04
CA VAL A 226 -15.43 6.76 4.59
C VAL A 226 -16.31 5.67 3.96
N SER A 227 -17.15 6.04 2.98
CA SER A 227 -17.90 5.04 2.20
C SER A 227 -16.95 4.07 1.46
N HIS A 228 -17.38 2.81 1.34
CA HIS A 228 -16.71 1.82 0.51
C HIS A 228 -16.63 2.22 -0.98
N ASP A 229 -17.49 3.13 -1.45
CA ASP A 229 -17.43 3.66 -2.81
C ASP A 229 -16.16 4.48 -3.07
N LYS A 230 -15.60 5.09 -2.01
CA LYS A 230 -14.40 5.95 -2.08
C LYS A 230 -13.14 5.23 -1.63
N TRP A 231 -13.26 4.20 -0.78
CA TRP A 231 -12.13 3.43 -0.27
C TRP A 231 -12.06 2.05 -0.96
N GLY A 232 -10.95 1.77 -1.65
CA GLY A 232 -10.66 0.46 -2.23
C GLY A 232 -10.41 -0.64 -1.19
N GLN A 233 -10.09 -1.85 -1.65
CA GLN A 233 -9.84 -2.99 -0.76
C GLN A 233 -8.37 -3.05 -0.29
N TRP A 234 -7.90 -1.93 0.28
CA TRP A 234 -6.53 -1.80 0.77
C TRP A 234 -6.47 -0.91 2.01
N PHE A 235 -5.50 -1.13 2.88
CA PHE A 235 -5.20 -0.28 4.02
C PHE A 235 -3.69 -0.18 4.23
N GLN A 236 -3.15 1.03 4.11
CA GLN A 236 -1.70 1.26 4.14
C GLN A 236 -1.27 2.16 5.29
N ARG A 237 -0.18 1.79 5.95
CA ARG A 237 0.51 2.57 6.98
C ARG A 237 1.92 2.94 6.52
N ALA A 238 2.20 4.24 6.44
CA ALA A 238 3.55 4.74 6.16
C ALA A 238 4.24 5.16 7.47
N VAL A 239 5.46 4.67 7.70
CA VAL A 239 6.26 4.98 8.88
C VAL A 239 6.97 6.31 8.67
N ARG A 240 6.40 7.39 9.21
CA ARG A 240 6.91 8.77 9.04
C ARG A 240 7.69 9.30 10.24
N LEU A 241 7.60 8.62 11.37
CA LEU A 241 8.30 8.90 12.61
C LEU A 241 8.98 7.62 13.09
N PRO A 242 10.09 7.70 13.87
CA PRO A 242 10.64 6.55 14.56
C PRO A 242 9.53 5.82 15.32
N THR A 243 9.31 4.54 14.98
CA THR A 243 8.20 3.74 15.51
C THR A 243 8.78 2.46 16.10
N ARG A 244 8.46 2.14 17.36
CA ARG A 244 8.93 0.90 18.00
C ARG A 244 8.04 -0.30 17.72
N ARG A 245 6.73 -0.09 17.57
CA ARG A 245 5.78 -1.16 17.25
C ARG A 245 4.64 -0.64 16.40
N LEU A 246 4.34 -1.36 15.32
CA LEU A 246 3.19 -1.09 14.46
C LEU A 246 2.28 -2.32 14.43
N THR A 247 1.00 -2.13 14.70
CA THR A 247 -0.05 -3.14 14.55
C THR A 247 -1.13 -2.63 13.60
N VAL A 248 -1.49 -3.43 12.60
CA VAL A 248 -2.58 -3.16 11.66
C VAL A 248 -3.67 -4.21 11.88
N ARG A 249 -4.91 -3.76 12.06
CA ARG A 249 -6.09 -4.59 12.27
C ARG A 249 -7.14 -4.31 11.21
N LEU A 250 -7.65 -5.35 10.57
CA LEU A 250 -8.86 -5.28 9.75
C LEU A 250 -9.98 -6.03 10.46
N ASP A 251 -11.16 -5.42 10.52
CA ASP A 251 -12.30 -5.94 11.27
C ASP A 251 -13.55 -5.98 10.37
N PHE A 252 -13.89 -7.17 9.90
CA PHE A 252 -14.95 -7.42 8.92
C PHE A 252 -16.06 -8.27 9.51
N PRO A 253 -17.33 -8.11 9.09
CA PRO A 253 -18.36 -9.11 9.34
C PRO A 253 -17.96 -10.49 8.80
N ASN A 254 -18.25 -11.55 9.56
CA ASN A 254 -17.85 -12.91 9.18
C ASN A 254 -18.49 -13.42 7.88
N TRP A 255 -19.73 -12.98 7.60
CA TRP A 255 -20.50 -13.37 6.42
C TRP A 255 -19.92 -12.84 5.10
N LEU A 256 -19.01 -11.86 5.15
CA LEU A 256 -18.30 -11.41 3.94
C LEU A 256 -17.26 -12.42 3.46
N ASP A 257 -16.85 -13.38 4.30
CA ASP A 257 -15.79 -14.35 4.03
C ASP A 257 -14.54 -13.67 3.42
N ALA A 258 -13.98 -12.75 4.19
CA ALA A 258 -12.83 -11.95 3.78
C ALA A 258 -11.55 -12.79 3.69
N GLN A 259 -10.76 -12.57 2.64
CA GLN A 259 -9.37 -13.02 2.56
C GLN A 259 -8.45 -11.82 2.56
N VAL A 260 -7.39 -11.87 3.38
CA VAL A 260 -6.46 -10.76 3.58
C VAL A 260 -5.03 -11.21 3.30
N TRP A 261 -4.28 -10.38 2.59
CA TRP A 261 -2.84 -10.49 2.39
C TRP A 261 -2.18 -9.13 2.61
N GLY A 262 -0.86 -9.04 2.53
CA GLY A 262 -0.21 -7.74 2.58
C GLY A 262 1.21 -7.74 2.05
N VAL A 263 1.70 -6.52 1.82
CA VAL A 263 3.03 -6.20 1.30
C VAL A 263 3.69 -5.11 2.14
N GLU A 264 5.02 -5.11 2.16
CA GLU A 264 5.86 -4.05 2.67
C GLU A 264 6.68 -3.42 1.54
N THR A 265 6.77 -2.09 1.50
CA THR A 265 7.67 -1.34 0.62
C THR A 265 8.72 -0.65 1.47
N SER A 266 9.99 -0.88 1.17
CA SER A 266 11.12 -0.26 1.89
C SER A 266 11.70 0.96 1.13
N LEU A 267 12.77 1.56 1.65
CA LEU A 267 13.51 2.65 0.98
C LEU A 267 14.05 2.27 -0.41
N SER A 268 14.23 0.97 -0.70
CA SER A 268 14.61 0.47 -2.04
C SER A 268 13.50 0.55 -3.09
N ALA A 269 12.27 0.93 -2.69
CA ALA A 269 11.07 0.97 -3.52
C ALA A 269 10.59 -0.39 -4.08
N GLU A 270 11.24 -1.50 -3.72
CA GLU A 270 10.76 -2.85 -4.00
C GLU A 270 9.63 -3.22 -3.03
N GLU A 271 8.52 -3.73 -3.56
CA GLU A 271 7.43 -4.34 -2.78
C GLU A 271 7.79 -5.80 -2.48
N ALA A 272 7.67 -6.19 -1.20
CA ALA A 272 7.89 -7.56 -0.75
C ALA A 272 6.70 -8.03 0.08
N PRO A 273 6.40 -9.34 0.16
CA PRO A 273 5.42 -9.86 1.10
C PRO A 273 5.75 -9.47 2.55
N LEU A 274 4.73 -9.28 3.39
CA LEU A 274 4.95 -9.06 4.82
C LEU A 274 5.79 -10.20 5.42
N ARG A 275 6.83 -9.85 6.18
CA ARG A 275 7.75 -10.83 6.79
C ARG A 275 7.08 -11.77 7.79
N THR A 276 6.00 -11.32 8.40
CA THR A 276 5.21 -12.07 9.37
C THR A 276 3.79 -12.25 8.84
N PRO A 277 3.17 -13.41 9.10
CA PRO A 277 1.83 -13.70 8.58
C PRO A 277 0.77 -12.82 9.26
N VAL A 278 -0.31 -12.55 8.53
CA VAL A 278 -1.53 -11.94 9.09
C VAL A 278 -2.29 -12.98 9.89
N ILE A 279 -2.52 -12.73 11.18
CA ILE A 279 -3.23 -13.63 12.08
C ILE A 279 -4.74 -13.38 11.95
N ARG A 280 -5.50 -14.45 11.72
CA ARG A 280 -6.97 -14.43 11.63
C ARG A 280 -7.60 -14.92 12.93
N ARG A 281 -8.57 -14.18 13.47
CA ARG A 281 -9.36 -14.54 14.67
C ARG A 281 -10.84 -14.26 14.46
N ALA A 282 -11.70 -15.15 14.93
CA ALA A 282 -13.15 -14.93 14.94
C ALA A 282 -13.58 -14.41 16.31
N GLU A 283 -14.36 -13.32 16.34
CA GLU A 283 -14.89 -12.70 17.55
C GLU A 283 -16.40 -12.46 17.36
N GLY A 284 -17.23 -13.40 17.81
CA GLY A 284 -18.67 -13.37 17.56
C GLY A 284 -18.99 -13.38 16.06
N GLU A 285 -19.74 -12.38 15.59
CA GLU A 285 -20.08 -12.20 14.16
C GLU A 285 -19.00 -11.45 13.36
N ARG A 286 -17.83 -11.22 13.96
CA ARG A 286 -16.72 -10.46 13.37
C ARG A 286 -15.54 -11.39 13.07
N MET A 287 -14.81 -11.06 12.02
CA MET A 287 -13.53 -11.66 11.64
C MET A 287 -12.46 -10.58 11.69
N ILE A 288 -11.52 -10.77 12.61
CA ILE A 288 -10.39 -9.88 12.84
C ILE A 288 -9.15 -10.45 12.14
N PHE A 289 -8.46 -9.60 11.39
CA PHE A 289 -7.15 -9.87 10.81
C PHE A 289 -6.15 -8.91 11.44
N GLU A 290 -5.12 -9.43 12.07
CA GLU A 290 -4.12 -8.66 12.80
C GLU A 290 -2.72 -8.96 12.26
N TRP A 291 -1.95 -7.91 12.02
CA TRP A 291 -0.54 -8.02 11.65
C TRP A 291 0.28 -7.03 12.47
N THR A 292 1.46 -7.46 12.92
CA THR A 292 2.35 -6.66 13.78
C THR A 292 3.81 -6.79 13.35
N THR A 293 4.54 -5.67 13.48
CA THR A 293 5.99 -5.61 13.31
C THR A 293 6.64 -4.76 14.42
N GLU A 294 7.86 -5.12 14.81
CA GLU A 294 8.69 -4.36 15.75
C GLU A 294 9.73 -3.55 14.98
N SER A 295 10.02 -2.35 15.48
CA SER A 295 11.01 -1.41 14.95
C SER A 295 10.99 -1.25 13.43
N PRO A 296 9.83 -0.97 12.81
CA PRO A 296 9.76 -0.85 11.36
C PRO A 296 10.67 0.28 10.85
N PRO A 297 11.35 0.09 9.69
CA PRO A 297 12.24 1.12 9.15
C PRO A 297 11.51 2.43 8.84
N LEU A 298 12.20 3.55 9.05
CA LEU A 298 11.67 4.86 8.66
C LEU A 298 11.42 4.89 7.14
N ASN A 299 10.31 5.51 6.74
CA ASN A 299 9.78 5.58 5.38
C ASN A 299 9.23 4.27 4.79
N ALA A 300 9.29 3.15 5.52
CA ALA A 300 8.63 1.92 5.10
C ALA A 300 7.11 2.12 5.00
N ARG A 301 6.48 1.35 4.11
CA ARG A 301 5.02 1.32 3.92
C ARG A 301 4.56 -0.11 4.08
N TYR A 302 3.51 -0.33 4.85
CA TYR A 302 2.90 -1.64 5.02
C TYR A 302 1.46 -1.54 4.53
N ARG A 303 1.10 -2.34 3.53
CA ARG A 303 -0.23 -2.36 2.94
C ARG A 303 -0.85 -3.73 3.13
N LEU A 304 -2.03 -3.78 3.75
CA LEU A 304 -2.88 -4.96 3.75
C LEU A 304 -3.97 -4.78 2.68
N GLU A 305 -4.29 -5.85 1.98
CA GLU A 305 -5.31 -5.90 0.93
C GLU A 305 -6.27 -7.05 1.20
N TRP A 306 -7.49 -6.97 0.67
CA TRP A 306 -8.49 -8.01 0.88
C TRP A 306 -9.46 -8.22 -0.27
N ARG A 307 -10.19 -9.34 -0.21
CA ARG A 307 -11.36 -9.63 -1.04
C ARG A 307 -12.44 -10.35 -0.24
N PHE A 308 -13.71 -10.13 -0.56
CA PHE A 308 -14.86 -10.83 0.04
C PHE A 308 -15.33 -11.96 -0.88
N ARG A 309 -15.62 -13.15 -0.33
CA ARG A 309 -16.07 -14.33 -1.10
C ARG A 309 -17.60 -14.53 -1.10
N GLY A 310 -18.34 -13.90 -0.18
CA GLY A 310 -19.69 -14.31 0.20
C GLY A 310 -20.90 -13.44 -0.18
N HIS A 311 -20.93 -12.72 -1.31
CA HIS A 311 -22.16 -12.00 -1.73
C HIS A 311 -22.70 -12.50 -3.08
N ASN A 312 -23.64 -13.45 -3.00
CA ASN A 312 -24.58 -13.83 -4.07
C ASN A 312 -25.99 -13.31 -3.68
N GLY A 313 -26.33 -12.10 -4.12
CA GLY A 313 -27.69 -11.52 -4.10
C GLY A 313 -27.89 -10.72 -5.41
N PRO A 314 -29.13 -10.47 -5.87
CA PRO A 314 -29.36 -9.80 -7.15
C PRO A 314 -28.78 -8.38 -7.09
N PRO A 315 -28.10 -7.91 -8.15
CA PRO A 315 -27.25 -6.73 -8.03
C PRO A 315 -28.09 -5.46 -7.88
N PRO A 316 -27.88 -4.64 -6.84
CA PRO A 316 -27.98 -3.21 -7.03
C PRO A 316 -26.77 -2.83 -7.91
N SER A 317 -27.07 -2.33 -9.10
CA SER A 317 -26.14 -1.86 -10.14
C SER A 317 -24.67 -1.72 -9.72
N GLY A 318 -23.80 -2.61 -10.23
CA GLY A 318 -22.36 -2.40 -10.32
C GLY A 318 -21.50 -3.04 -9.22
N LEU A 319 -21.26 -4.35 -9.29
CA LEU A 319 -20.19 -5.05 -8.55
C LEU A 319 -19.50 -6.05 -9.49
N ALA A 320 -18.28 -5.71 -9.92
CA ALA A 320 -17.41 -6.63 -10.63
C ALA A 320 -16.71 -7.54 -9.59
N ILE A 321 -17.03 -8.83 -9.66
CA ILE A 321 -16.13 -9.92 -9.24
C ILE A 321 -14.73 -9.56 -9.77
N ALA A 322 -13.66 -9.72 -9.00
CA ALA A 322 -12.32 -9.65 -9.58
C ALA A 322 -12.15 -10.88 -10.48
N VAL A 323 -12.70 -10.76 -11.70
CA VAL A 323 -12.59 -11.70 -12.80
C VAL A 323 -11.10 -11.82 -13.05
N ARG A 324 -10.52 -13.02 -12.86
CA ARG A 324 -9.10 -13.28 -13.21
C ARG A 324 -8.85 -12.80 -14.63
N ALA A 325 -7.63 -12.44 -14.98
CA ALA A 325 -7.40 -12.00 -16.35
C ALA A 325 -7.75 -13.13 -17.33
N SER A 326 -7.48 -14.39 -16.95
CA SER A 326 -8.01 -15.58 -17.64
C SER A 326 -9.53 -15.65 -17.72
N ASP A 327 -10.26 -15.28 -16.67
CA ASP A 327 -11.73 -15.25 -16.69
C ASP A 327 -12.26 -14.12 -17.60
N ARG A 328 -11.53 -13.00 -17.73
CA ARG A 328 -11.88 -11.91 -18.66
C ARG A 328 -11.66 -12.35 -20.10
N MET A 329 -10.54 -13.03 -20.37
CA MET A 329 -10.26 -13.62 -21.68
C MET A 329 -11.31 -14.69 -22.03
N ARG A 330 -11.68 -15.55 -21.07
CA ARG A 330 -12.77 -16.52 -21.22
C ARG A 330 -14.10 -15.85 -21.58
N ALA A 331 -14.43 -14.73 -20.93
CA ALA A 331 -15.68 -14.02 -21.14
C ALA A 331 -15.82 -13.43 -22.56
N VAL A 332 -14.72 -13.13 -23.25
CA VAL A 332 -14.73 -12.66 -24.66
C VAL A 332 -14.54 -13.78 -25.68
N GLY A 333 -14.57 -15.04 -25.22
CA GLY A 333 -14.54 -16.23 -26.07
C GLY A 333 -13.16 -16.86 -26.24
N ILE A 334 -12.16 -16.48 -25.44
CA ILE A 334 -10.85 -17.13 -25.49
C ILE A 334 -10.89 -18.44 -24.69
N VAL A 335 -10.62 -19.54 -25.37
CA VAL A 335 -10.44 -20.87 -24.79
C VAL A 335 -9.24 -20.85 -23.84
N GLN A 336 -9.45 -21.40 -22.63
CA GLN A 336 -8.45 -21.40 -21.57
C GLN A 336 -7.68 -22.73 -21.50
N ARG A 337 -6.45 -22.69 -20.96
CA ARG A 337 -5.55 -23.85 -20.79
C ARG A 337 -6.26 -25.01 -20.11
N GLY A 338 -6.05 -26.21 -20.65
CA GLY A 338 -6.70 -27.45 -20.21
C GLY A 338 -7.85 -27.89 -21.13
N ALA A 339 -8.24 -27.08 -22.12
CA ALA A 339 -9.14 -27.51 -23.18
C ALA A 339 -8.40 -28.30 -24.26
N ASP A 340 -9.04 -29.36 -24.77
CA ASP A 340 -8.46 -30.25 -25.78
C ASP A 340 -8.10 -29.53 -27.08
N SER A 341 -8.87 -28.50 -27.46
CA SER A 341 -8.61 -27.74 -28.69
C SER A 341 -7.25 -27.05 -28.71
N LEU A 342 -6.66 -26.75 -27.54
CA LEU A 342 -5.34 -26.09 -27.45
C LEU A 342 -4.15 -27.05 -27.62
N VAL A 343 -4.40 -28.37 -27.59
CA VAL A 343 -3.36 -29.41 -27.68
C VAL A 343 -3.55 -30.35 -28.87
N GLN A 344 -4.61 -30.13 -29.66
CA GLN A 344 -4.87 -30.87 -30.89
C GLN A 344 -4.32 -30.12 -32.11
N LEU A 345 -3.82 -30.88 -33.08
CA LEU A 345 -3.42 -30.32 -34.37
C LEU A 345 -4.67 -29.88 -35.14
N PRO A 346 -4.74 -28.62 -35.60
CA PRO A 346 -5.87 -28.11 -36.34
C PRO A 346 -5.88 -28.60 -37.79
N HIS A 347 -7.04 -28.51 -38.42
CA HIS A 347 -7.21 -28.81 -39.83
C HIS A 347 -6.52 -27.75 -40.71
N GLN A 348 -5.83 -28.21 -41.75
CA GLN A 348 -5.26 -27.33 -42.77
C GLN A 348 -6.35 -26.98 -43.79
N PHE A 349 -6.37 -25.75 -44.28
CA PHE A 349 -7.27 -25.34 -45.35
C PHE A 349 -6.81 -25.93 -46.69
N ASP A 350 -7.74 -26.42 -47.49
CA ASP A 350 -7.54 -26.76 -48.90
C ASP A 350 -7.84 -25.52 -49.75
N LEU A 351 -6.90 -24.58 -49.84
CA LEU A 351 -7.08 -23.33 -50.59
C LEU A 351 -6.82 -23.54 -52.08
N PRO A 352 -7.65 -22.95 -52.97
CA PRO A 352 -8.69 -21.96 -52.69
C PRO A 352 -10.10 -22.51 -52.39
N LEU A 353 -10.31 -23.83 -52.35
CA LEU A 353 -11.64 -24.42 -52.13
C LEU A 353 -12.26 -23.95 -50.80
N ASP A 354 -11.43 -23.83 -49.77
CA ASP A 354 -11.83 -23.35 -48.44
C ASP A 354 -11.68 -21.82 -48.27
N GLU A 355 -11.55 -21.01 -49.34
CA GLU A 355 -11.31 -19.56 -49.22
C GLU A 355 -12.38 -18.87 -48.37
N ALA A 356 -13.65 -19.19 -48.59
CA ALA A 356 -14.75 -18.58 -47.85
C ALA A 356 -14.68 -18.90 -46.35
N GLU A 357 -14.35 -20.16 -46.00
CA GLU A 357 -14.17 -20.59 -44.61
C GLU A 357 -12.93 -19.94 -43.98
N ALA A 358 -11.81 -19.88 -44.72
CA ALA A 358 -10.60 -19.21 -44.26
C ALA A 358 -10.84 -17.72 -43.95
N ARG A 359 -11.62 -17.03 -44.80
CA ARG A 359 -12.01 -15.63 -44.56
C ARG A 359 -12.88 -15.48 -43.32
N ASP A 360 -13.90 -16.32 -43.15
CA ASP A 360 -14.75 -16.30 -41.95
C ASP A 360 -13.94 -16.56 -40.67
N VAL A 361 -13.00 -17.52 -40.71
CA VAL A 361 -12.09 -17.79 -39.59
C VAL A 361 -11.21 -16.57 -39.27
N VAL A 362 -10.62 -15.93 -40.29
CA VAL A 362 -9.79 -14.73 -40.11
C VAL A 362 -10.61 -13.55 -39.59
N ASP A 363 -11.83 -13.35 -40.08
CA ASP A 363 -12.74 -12.30 -39.59
C ASP A 363 -13.12 -12.53 -38.12
N ARG A 364 -13.38 -13.78 -37.73
CA ARG A 364 -13.64 -14.15 -36.33
C ARG A 364 -12.42 -13.93 -35.43
N LEU A 365 -11.22 -14.22 -35.93
CA LEU A 365 -9.96 -13.94 -35.23
C LEU A 365 -9.75 -12.45 -35.02
N MET A 366 -9.93 -11.63 -36.06
CA MET A 366 -9.84 -10.17 -35.96
C MET A 366 -10.86 -9.61 -34.97
N GLY A 367 -12.12 -10.05 -35.05
CA GLY A 367 -13.16 -9.62 -34.12
C GLY A 367 -12.91 -10.09 -32.68
N ALA A 368 -12.27 -11.25 -32.48
CA ALA A 368 -11.85 -11.70 -31.15
C ALA A 368 -10.68 -10.87 -30.60
N LEU A 369 -9.69 -10.54 -31.44
CA LEU A 369 -8.61 -9.62 -31.10
C LEU A 369 -9.16 -8.24 -30.71
N ASP A 370 -10.14 -7.70 -31.43
CA ASP A 370 -10.79 -6.42 -31.08
C ASP A 370 -11.39 -6.46 -29.66
N ARG A 371 -12.16 -7.51 -29.34
CA ARG A 371 -12.73 -7.69 -27.99
C ARG A 371 -11.66 -7.87 -26.91
N VAL A 372 -10.55 -8.53 -27.23
CA VAL A 372 -9.42 -8.70 -26.30
C VAL A 372 -8.70 -7.37 -26.06
N GLU A 373 -8.55 -6.54 -27.07
CA GLU A 373 -7.89 -5.23 -26.98
C GLU A 373 -8.74 -4.19 -26.25
N GLU A 374 -10.07 -4.31 -26.30
CA GLU A 374 -10.98 -3.56 -25.43
C GLU A 374 -10.77 -3.88 -23.93
N LEU A 375 -10.31 -5.09 -23.61
CA LEU A 375 -10.06 -5.53 -22.24
C LEU A 375 -8.61 -5.30 -21.76
N HIS A 376 -7.65 -5.30 -22.68
CA HIS A 376 -6.23 -5.17 -22.35
C HIS A 376 -5.46 -4.50 -23.49
N THR A 377 -4.77 -3.40 -23.19
CA THR A 377 -3.93 -2.71 -24.18
C THR A 377 -2.56 -3.40 -24.31
N PHE A 378 -2.24 -3.90 -25.50
CA PHE A 378 -0.94 -4.51 -25.79
C PHE A 378 0.01 -3.49 -26.40
N THR A 379 1.09 -3.16 -25.70
CA THR A 379 2.17 -2.29 -26.18
C THR A 379 3.22 -3.03 -27.03
N LYS A 380 3.19 -4.37 -26.98
CA LYS A 380 4.17 -5.28 -27.59
C LYS A 380 3.63 -6.01 -28.84
N GLY A 381 2.46 -5.59 -29.33
CA GLY A 381 1.69 -6.39 -30.28
C GLY A 381 1.01 -7.57 -29.59
N VAL A 382 0.15 -8.26 -30.34
CA VAL A 382 -0.67 -9.38 -29.85
C VAL A 382 -0.96 -10.33 -31.01
N GLY A 383 -0.93 -11.63 -30.73
CA GLY A 383 -1.35 -12.66 -31.67
C GLY A 383 -2.53 -13.46 -31.13
N LEU A 384 -3.24 -14.13 -32.04
CA LEU A 384 -4.30 -15.07 -31.72
C LEU A 384 -4.40 -16.15 -32.80
N ALA A 385 -4.39 -17.41 -32.37
CA ALA A 385 -4.60 -18.57 -33.22
C ALA A 385 -6.04 -19.10 -33.13
N ALA A 386 -6.57 -19.65 -34.22
CA ALA A 386 -7.93 -20.20 -34.30
C ALA A 386 -8.29 -21.19 -33.18
N PRO A 387 -7.40 -22.10 -32.74
CA PRO A 387 -7.66 -22.98 -31.60
C PRO A 387 -8.02 -22.27 -30.29
N GLN A 388 -7.51 -21.04 -30.10
CA GLN A 388 -7.78 -20.22 -28.92
C GLN A 388 -9.17 -19.60 -28.91
N ILE A 389 -9.91 -19.65 -30.01
CA ILE A 389 -11.34 -19.28 -30.08
C ILE A 389 -12.24 -20.49 -30.36
N GLY A 390 -11.71 -21.71 -30.19
CA GLY A 390 -12.45 -22.96 -30.35
C GLY A 390 -12.62 -23.41 -31.79
N LEU A 391 -11.89 -22.81 -32.74
CA LEU A 391 -11.90 -23.22 -34.15
C LEU A 391 -10.67 -24.09 -34.44
N SER A 392 -10.88 -25.32 -34.91
CA SER A 392 -9.80 -26.26 -35.18
C SER A 392 -9.24 -26.08 -36.60
N TRP A 393 -8.77 -24.88 -36.91
CA TRP A 393 -8.23 -24.50 -38.23
C TRP A 393 -6.81 -23.92 -38.12
N ALA A 394 -5.97 -24.17 -39.13
CA ALA A 394 -4.59 -23.72 -39.17
C ALA A 394 -4.47 -22.25 -39.59
N ALA A 395 -5.05 -21.35 -38.80
CA ALA A 395 -5.01 -19.91 -39.02
C ALA A 395 -4.58 -19.14 -37.77
N ALA A 396 -3.78 -18.10 -37.96
CA ALA A 396 -3.44 -17.14 -36.91
C ALA A 396 -3.40 -15.71 -37.46
N VAL A 397 -3.67 -14.74 -36.59
CA VAL A 397 -3.54 -13.31 -36.89
C VAL A 397 -2.61 -12.68 -35.85
N VAL A 398 -1.65 -11.87 -36.31
CA VAL A 398 -0.72 -11.12 -35.46
C VAL A 398 -0.85 -9.63 -35.74
N ARG A 399 -1.17 -8.85 -34.72
CA ARG A 399 -1.15 -7.39 -34.75
C ARG A 399 0.20 -6.88 -34.24
N PRO A 400 0.97 -6.13 -35.04
CA PRO A 400 2.23 -5.54 -34.61
C PRO A 400 2.07 -4.55 -33.45
N ALA A 401 3.18 -4.24 -32.79
CA ALA A 401 3.23 -3.18 -31.78
C ALA A 401 2.94 -1.80 -32.40
N ASP A 402 3.45 -1.54 -33.61
CA ASP A 402 3.05 -0.40 -34.43
C ASP A 402 1.63 -0.61 -34.97
N ARG A 403 0.69 0.19 -34.47
CA ARG A 403 -0.74 0.10 -34.82
C ARG A 403 -1.08 0.70 -36.18
N THR A 404 -0.12 1.33 -36.84
CA THR A 404 -0.27 1.80 -38.22
C THR A 404 0.06 0.71 -39.25
N ALA A 405 0.74 -0.36 -38.82
CA ALA A 405 1.03 -1.51 -39.67
C ALA A 405 -0.17 -2.46 -39.76
N GLU A 406 -0.37 -3.03 -40.94
CA GLU A 406 -1.43 -4.01 -41.19
C GLU A 406 -1.21 -5.30 -40.36
N PRO A 407 -2.28 -5.93 -39.86
CA PRO A 407 -2.19 -7.24 -39.24
C PRO A 407 -1.61 -8.29 -40.20
N VAL A 408 -0.74 -9.15 -39.67
CA VAL A 408 -0.22 -10.30 -40.40
C VAL A 408 -1.22 -11.44 -40.27
N VAL A 409 -1.70 -11.95 -41.40
CA VAL A 409 -2.56 -13.14 -41.48
C VAL A 409 -1.71 -14.32 -41.93
N LEU A 410 -1.79 -15.43 -41.20
CA LEU A 410 -1.05 -16.65 -41.46
C LEU A 410 -2.04 -17.80 -41.67
N LEU A 411 -2.11 -18.32 -42.89
CA LEU A 411 -2.91 -19.50 -43.24
C LEU A 411 -1.98 -20.68 -43.52
N ASN A 412 -2.26 -21.84 -42.93
CA ASN A 412 -1.40 -23.02 -43.02
C ASN A 412 0.10 -22.73 -42.78
N PRO A 413 0.49 -21.92 -41.77
CA PRO A 413 1.86 -21.49 -41.64
C PRO A 413 2.80 -22.62 -41.21
N ARG A 414 4.04 -22.58 -41.69
CA ARG A 414 5.12 -23.47 -41.29
C ARG A 414 6.45 -22.73 -41.27
N VAL A 415 7.21 -22.88 -40.20
CA VAL A 415 8.61 -22.41 -40.14
C VAL A 415 9.45 -23.24 -41.10
N VAL A 416 10.11 -22.59 -42.07
CA VAL A 416 11.01 -23.22 -43.04
C VAL A 416 12.49 -22.96 -42.73
N GLU A 417 12.79 -21.85 -42.05
CA GLU A 417 14.13 -21.51 -41.57
C GLU A 417 14.05 -20.72 -40.26
N SER A 418 15.02 -20.91 -39.37
CA SER A 418 15.14 -20.19 -38.10
C SER A 418 16.59 -19.81 -37.84
N SER A 419 16.83 -18.59 -37.35
CA SER A 419 18.16 -18.14 -36.95
C SER A 419 18.73 -19.00 -35.80
N PRO A 420 20.04 -19.28 -35.78
CA PRO A 420 20.70 -19.88 -34.62
C PRO A 420 20.84 -18.89 -33.44
N GLU A 421 20.72 -17.59 -33.69
CA GLU A 421 20.73 -16.58 -32.63
C GLU A 421 19.37 -16.53 -31.93
N THR A 422 19.39 -16.57 -30.61
CA THR A 422 18.18 -16.60 -29.78
C THR A 422 18.22 -15.53 -28.69
N ASP A 423 17.06 -15.08 -28.23
CA ASP A 423 16.92 -14.33 -27.00
C ASP A 423 15.93 -14.99 -26.03
N GLU A 424 16.05 -14.67 -24.74
CA GLU A 424 15.10 -15.09 -23.71
C GLU A 424 14.26 -13.90 -23.28
N GLN A 425 12.95 -14.03 -23.44
CA GLN A 425 12.00 -13.01 -23.02
C GLN A 425 10.79 -13.65 -22.36
N TYR A 426 10.14 -12.89 -21.50
CA TYR A 426 8.89 -13.29 -20.91
C TYR A 426 7.74 -13.22 -21.91
N GLU A 427 7.03 -14.33 -22.06
CA GLU A 427 5.82 -14.46 -22.85
C GLU A 427 4.58 -14.59 -21.96
N GLY A 428 3.44 -14.19 -22.49
CA GLY A 428 2.11 -14.46 -21.92
C GLY A 428 1.21 -15.06 -22.98
N CYS A 429 0.11 -15.71 -22.56
CA CYS A 429 -0.85 -16.33 -23.47
C CYS A 429 -2.27 -15.95 -23.06
N LEU A 430 -3.12 -15.58 -24.02
CA LEU A 430 -4.53 -15.22 -23.78
C LEU A 430 -5.34 -16.37 -23.16
N SER A 431 -4.92 -17.61 -23.43
CA SER A 431 -5.54 -18.83 -22.89
C SER A 431 -5.16 -19.11 -21.44
N PHE A 432 -4.24 -18.38 -20.81
CA PHE A 432 -3.95 -18.45 -19.38
C PHE A 432 -3.20 -17.18 -18.96
N PHE A 433 -3.92 -16.07 -19.04
CA PHE A 433 -3.32 -14.74 -19.03
C PHE A 433 -2.72 -14.29 -17.70
N ASP A 434 -2.99 -15.03 -16.61
CA ASP A 434 -2.63 -14.66 -15.24
C ASP A 434 -1.13 -14.81 -14.92
N VAL A 435 -0.34 -15.41 -15.83
CA VAL A 435 1.09 -15.66 -15.62
C VAL A 435 1.93 -15.35 -16.86
N ARG A 436 3.23 -15.22 -16.66
CA ARG A 436 4.27 -15.08 -17.68
C ARG A 436 5.35 -16.13 -17.45
N GLY A 437 6.01 -16.56 -18.51
CA GLY A 437 7.18 -17.43 -18.40
C GLY A 437 8.29 -16.97 -19.31
N LEU A 438 9.53 -17.18 -18.87
CA LEU A 438 10.72 -16.85 -19.65
C LEU A 438 10.94 -17.94 -20.71
N VAL A 439 10.96 -17.54 -21.99
CA VAL A 439 11.03 -18.45 -23.12
C VAL A 439 12.13 -18.01 -24.08
N SER A 440 12.98 -18.97 -24.47
CA SER A 440 13.97 -18.78 -25.52
C SER A 440 13.33 -18.88 -26.91
N ARG A 441 13.57 -17.90 -27.79
CA ARG A 441 13.07 -17.88 -29.18
C ARG A 441 14.17 -17.48 -30.15
N PRO A 442 14.14 -17.96 -31.41
CA PRO A 442 14.99 -17.46 -32.48
C PRO A 442 14.72 -15.98 -32.74
N LEU A 443 15.79 -15.21 -32.98
CA LEU A 443 15.68 -13.78 -33.31
C LEU A 443 15.12 -13.52 -34.72
N ALA A 444 15.12 -14.53 -35.60
CA ALA A 444 14.52 -14.42 -36.93
C ALA A 444 13.96 -15.76 -37.39
N LEU A 445 12.86 -15.70 -38.15
CA LEU A 445 12.17 -16.85 -38.75
C LEU A 445 11.80 -16.56 -40.20
N GLN A 446 11.90 -17.56 -41.06
CA GLN A 446 11.20 -17.58 -42.34
C GLN A 446 10.03 -18.54 -42.25
N VAL A 447 8.84 -18.05 -42.58
CA VAL A 447 7.59 -18.80 -42.48
C VAL A 447 6.96 -18.88 -43.86
N GLU A 448 6.75 -20.11 -44.33
CA GLU A 448 5.89 -20.38 -45.48
C GLU A 448 4.43 -20.35 -45.01
N HIS A 449 3.57 -19.63 -45.72
CA HIS A 449 2.13 -19.61 -45.48
C HIS A 449 1.35 -19.45 -46.79
N ALA A 450 0.05 -19.76 -46.75
CA ALA A 450 -0.82 -19.74 -47.91
C ALA A 450 -1.51 -18.38 -48.09
N LYS A 451 -1.69 -18.00 -49.36
CA LYS A 451 -2.57 -16.92 -49.80
C LYS A 451 -3.99 -17.46 -50.02
N TRP A 452 -4.96 -16.55 -50.13
CA TRP A 452 -6.36 -16.86 -50.42
C TRP A 452 -6.56 -17.73 -51.66
N ASP A 453 -5.71 -17.57 -52.68
CA ASP A 453 -5.75 -18.32 -53.94
C ASP A 453 -5.08 -19.72 -53.87
N GLY A 454 -4.56 -20.11 -52.70
CA GLY A 454 -3.81 -21.35 -52.48
C GLY A 454 -2.31 -21.25 -52.79
N GLY A 455 -1.85 -20.13 -53.35
CA GLY A 455 -0.42 -19.88 -53.58
C GLY A 455 0.35 -19.79 -52.26
N ARG A 456 1.59 -20.31 -52.24
CA ARG A 456 2.47 -20.22 -51.06
C ARG A 456 3.40 -19.02 -51.15
N VAL A 457 3.65 -18.39 -50.02
CA VAL A 457 4.62 -17.29 -49.88
C VAL A 457 5.47 -17.52 -48.64
N ILE A 458 6.75 -17.13 -48.72
CA ILE A 458 7.67 -17.14 -47.59
C ILE A 458 7.82 -15.70 -47.11
N THR A 459 7.61 -15.46 -45.82
CA THR A 459 7.78 -14.16 -45.17
C THR A 459 8.83 -14.29 -44.08
N ALA A 460 9.80 -13.36 -44.08
CA ALA A 460 10.80 -13.25 -43.03
C ALA A 460 10.27 -12.34 -41.91
N PHE A 461 10.43 -12.79 -40.67
CA PHE A 461 10.09 -12.05 -39.46
C PHE A 461 11.32 -11.97 -38.57
N GLU A 462 11.50 -10.84 -37.89
CA GLU A 462 12.64 -10.58 -37.02
C GLU A 462 12.19 -10.09 -35.64
N GLN A 463 13.06 -10.25 -34.65
CA GLN A 463 12.97 -9.73 -33.29
C GLN A 463 11.59 -10.01 -32.64
N GLY A 464 10.91 -9.00 -32.12
CA GLY A 464 9.61 -9.14 -31.48
C GLY A 464 8.53 -9.73 -32.40
N MET A 465 8.59 -9.47 -33.71
CA MET A 465 7.64 -10.06 -34.66
C MET A 465 7.90 -11.55 -34.86
N ALA A 466 9.17 -11.96 -34.98
CA ALA A 466 9.53 -13.38 -35.03
C ALA A 466 9.00 -14.13 -33.80
N ARG A 467 9.11 -13.53 -32.61
CA ARG A 467 8.60 -14.11 -31.36
C ARG A 467 7.08 -14.24 -31.33
N LEU A 468 6.33 -13.22 -31.74
CA LEU A 468 4.87 -13.28 -31.82
C LEU A 468 4.43 -14.38 -32.81
N VAL A 469 5.00 -14.39 -34.01
CA VAL A 469 4.70 -15.40 -35.03
C VAL A 469 5.05 -16.81 -34.55
N ALA A 470 6.19 -16.99 -33.89
CA ALA A 470 6.57 -18.28 -33.31
C ALA A 470 5.57 -18.77 -32.27
N HIS A 471 5.05 -17.86 -31.43
CA HIS A 471 4.07 -18.18 -30.41
C HIS A 471 2.75 -18.65 -31.03
N GLU A 472 2.27 -17.97 -32.06
CA GLU A 472 1.03 -18.38 -32.72
C GLU A 472 1.18 -19.68 -33.52
N ILE A 473 2.35 -19.92 -34.13
CA ILE A 473 2.64 -21.20 -34.78
C ILE A 473 2.65 -22.35 -33.76
N ASP A 474 3.16 -22.15 -32.54
CA ASP A 474 3.08 -23.18 -31.49
C ASP A 474 1.64 -23.57 -31.18
N HIS A 475 0.72 -22.61 -31.11
CA HIS A 475 -0.70 -22.90 -30.91
C HIS A 475 -1.28 -23.76 -32.05
N LEU A 476 -0.82 -23.55 -33.29
CA LEU A 476 -1.21 -24.37 -34.45
C LEU A 476 -0.50 -25.73 -34.49
N GLU A 477 0.54 -25.93 -33.67
CA GLU A 477 1.18 -27.22 -33.44
C GLU A 477 0.65 -27.95 -32.20
N GLY A 478 -0.36 -27.39 -31.52
CA GLY A 478 -0.91 -27.93 -30.26
C GLY A 478 0.05 -27.78 -29.08
N ARG A 479 0.92 -26.77 -29.11
CA ARG A 479 1.92 -26.47 -28.07
C ARG A 479 1.63 -25.12 -27.42
N LEU A 480 1.96 -25.01 -26.15
CA LEU A 480 1.90 -23.77 -25.39
C LEU A 480 3.32 -23.29 -25.10
N TYR A 481 3.52 -21.99 -24.88
CA TYR A 481 4.87 -21.46 -24.59
C TYR A 481 5.52 -22.12 -23.37
N VAL A 482 4.73 -22.60 -22.41
CA VAL A 482 5.21 -23.30 -21.21
C VAL A 482 5.91 -24.61 -21.53
N ASP A 483 5.63 -25.21 -22.69
CA ASP A 483 6.29 -26.41 -23.17
C ASP A 483 7.71 -26.11 -23.71
N ARG A 484 8.02 -24.83 -23.96
CA ARG A 484 9.34 -24.33 -24.38
C ARG A 484 10.17 -23.74 -23.25
N MET A 485 9.62 -23.65 -22.04
CA MET A 485 10.36 -23.15 -20.88
C MET A 485 11.42 -24.15 -20.43
N ALA A 486 12.57 -23.65 -19.94
CA ALA A 486 13.58 -24.52 -19.37
C ALA A 486 13.04 -25.25 -18.13
N PRO A 487 13.40 -26.53 -17.91
CA PRO A 487 12.90 -27.29 -16.77
C PRO A 487 13.19 -26.61 -15.44
N GLY A 488 12.17 -26.52 -14.58
CA GLY A 488 12.29 -25.94 -13.24
C GLY A 488 12.22 -24.41 -13.18
N VAL A 489 12.09 -23.71 -14.32
CA VAL A 489 11.83 -22.27 -14.33
C VAL A 489 10.37 -22.02 -13.94
N PRO A 490 10.09 -21.24 -12.88
CA PRO A 490 8.72 -20.98 -12.44
C PRO A 490 8.01 -20.02 -13.39
N LEU A 491 6.69 -20.17 -13.47
CA LEU A 491 5.82 -19.15 -14.03
C LEU A 491 5.72 -17.99 -13.05
N VAL A 492 5.86 -16.77 -13.57
CA VAL A 492 5.79 -15.53 -12.80
C VAL A 492 4.37 -14.96 -12.95
N PRO A 493 3.60 -14.78 -11.87
CA PRO A 493 2.31 -14.09 -11.93
C PRO A 493 2.42 -12.72 -12.63
N VAL A 494 1.39 -12.30 -13.38
CA VAL A 494 1.44 -11.00 -14.09
C VAL A 494 1.70 -9.83 -13.13
N GLU A 495 1.21 -9.96 -11.90
CA GLU A 495 1.41 -9.00 -10.82
C GLU A 495 2.91 -8.83 -10.50
N GLU A 496 3.68 -9.92 -10.51
CA GLU A 496 5.13 -9.93 -10.26
C GLU A 496 5.95 -9.61 -11.52
N TYR A 497 5.45 -9.94 -12.72
CA TYR A 497 6.14 -9.66 -13.99
C TYR A 497 6.29 -8.16 -14.29
N ARG A 498 5.37 -7.32 -13.79
CA ARG A 498 5.38 -5.87 -14.04
C ARG A 498 6.63 -5.15 -13.52
N GLU A 499 7.44 -5.81 -12.70
CA GLU A 499 8.65 -5.26 -12.09
C GLU A 499 9.98 -5.70 -12.77
N ALA A 500 9.95 -6.63 -13.75
CA ALA A 500 11.16 -7.34 -14.19
C ALA A 500 11.43 -7.37 -15.73
N GLY A 501 10.62 -6.73 -16.57
CA GLY A 501 10.71 -6.89 -18.03
C GLY A 501 11.64 -5.91 -18.75
N ASN A 502 12.65 -6.42 -19.47
CA ASN A 502 13.34 -5.63 -20.51
C ASN A 502 12.38 -5.30 -21.68
N PRO A 503 12.50 -4.12 -22.32
CA PRO A 503 11.72 -3.79 -23.50
C PRO A 503 12.10 -4.71 -24.67
N TRP A 504 11.09 -5.19 -25.40
CA TRP A 504 11.31 -5.96 -26.62
C TRP A 504 11.87 -5.04 -27.70
N ARG A 505 12.83 -5.55 -28.48
CA ARG A 505 13.26 -4.91 -29.72
C ARG A 505 12.31 -5.39 -30.83
N TYR A 506 11.85 -4.46 -31.65
CA TYR A 506 10.98 -4.74 -32.80
C TYR A 506 11.72 -4.36 -34.07
#